data_AF-A0A934FXR1-F1
#
_entry.id   AF-A0A934FXR1-F1
#
_cell.length_a   1.000
_cell.length_b   1.000
_cell.length_c   1.000
_cell.angle_alpha   90.00
_cell.angle_beta   90.00
_cell.angle_gamma   90.00
#
_symmetry.space_group_name_H-M   'P 1'
#
loop_
_entity.id
_entity.type
_entity.pdbx_description
1 polymer ?
#
loop_
_entity_poly.entity_id
_entity_poly.type
_entity_poly.pdbx_seq_one_letter_code
_entity_poly.pdbx_strand_id
1 'polypeptide(L)'
;MSDDASHPTRPLADDTTREAEALQLAIWRSLPMHERFRLLGELCATARHLTELGIRKRHPLAGDDEVRMRLFATWLDRATMIRVYGWDPAEHGIAP
;
A
#
# COMPACT_ATOMS: atom_id res chain seq x y z
N MET A 1 40.58 5.57 -6.72
CA MET A 1 39.48 4.58 -6.77
C MET A 1 38.32 5.26 -6.07
N SER A 2 37.54 6.01 -6.84
CA SER A 2 36.54 6.94 -6.35
C SER A 2 35.29 6.16 -5.96
N ASP A 3 35.02 6.07 -4.67
CA ASP A 3 33.79 5.51 -4.13
C ASP A 3 32.76 6.64 -4.01
N ASP A 4 32.28 7.09 -5.17
CA ASP A 4 31.10 7.97 -5.29
C ASP A 4 29.85 7.09 -5.23
N ALA A 5 29.64 6.42 -4.09
CA ALA A 5 28.38 5.79 -3.79
C ALA A 5 27.43 6.91 -3.34
N SER A 6 26.72 7.47 -4.33
CA SER A 6 25.69 8.50 -4.20
C SER A 6 24.66 8.13 -3.12
N HIS A 7 24.95 8.47 -1.86
CA HIS A 7 23.92 8.53 -0.83
C HIS A 7 23.06 9.75 -1.14
N PRO A 8 21.72 9.59 -1.21
CA PRO A 8 20.86 10.74 -1.42
C PRO A 8 21.16 11.76 -0.31
N THR A 9 21.55 12.96 -0.72
CA THR A 9 21.87 14.07 0.19
C THR A 9 20.63 14.60 0.91
N ARG A 10 19.45 14.05 0.68
CA ARG A 10 18.23 14.38 1.42
C ARG A 10 17.51 13.09 1.85
N PRO A 11 16.84 13.12 3.01
CA PRO A 11 15.92 12.06 3.40
C PRO A 11 14.82 11.82 2.36
N LEU A 12 14.27 10.61 2.36
CA LEU A 12 13.19 10.21 1.46
C LEU A 12 11.93 11.05 1.67
N ALA A 13 11.62 11.39 2.93
CA ALA A 13 10.49 12.22 3.31
C ALA A 13 10.96 13.60 3.79
N ASP A 14 10.29 14.65 3.32
CA ASP A 14 10.69 16.04 3.58
C ASP A 14 10.47 16.47 5.06
N ASP A 15 9.65 15.73 5.81
CA ASP A 15 9.39 15.92 7.24
C ASP A 15 10.32 15.09 8.15
N THR A 16 11.28 14.38 7.57
CA THR A 16 12.20 13.49 8.29
C THR A 16 13.61 14.06 8.30
N THR A 17 14.27 14.14 9.47
CA THR A 17 15.67 14.56 9.53
C THR A 17 16.61 13.43 9.08
N ARG A 18 17.84 13.77 8.69
CA ARG A 18 18.83 12.77 8.26
C ARG A 18 19.17 11.78 9.38
N GLU A 19 19.24 12.26 10.61
CA GLU A 19 19.52 11.45 11.80
C GLU A 19 18.39 10.46 12.06
N ALA A 20 17.13 10.89 11.90
CA ALA A 20 15.96 10.03 12.06
C ALA A 20 15.91 8.93 10.98
N GLU A 21 16.17 9.27 9.71
CA GLU A 21 16.22 8.28 8.63
C GLU A 21 17.36 7.28 8.84
N ALA A 22 18.55 7.75 9.24
CA ALA A 22 19.68 6.87 9.53
C ALA A 22 19.37 5.87 10.65
N LEU A 23 18.72 6.33 11.73
CA LEU A 23 18.25 5.45 12.81
C LEU A 23 17.21 4.45 12.31
N GLN A 24 16.22 4.90 11.54
CA GLN A 24 15.20 4.03 10.95
C GLN A 24 15.84 2.93 10.08
N LEU A 25 16.80 3.27 9.22
CA LEU A 25 17.51 2.30 8.38
C LEU A 25 18.33 1.31 9.21
N ALA A 26 18.96 1.77 10.29
CA ALA A 26 19.69 0.89 11.21
C ALA A 26 18.75 -0.13 11.87
N ILE A 27 17.56 0.29 12.31
CA ILE A 27 16.51 -0.60 12.86
C ILE A 27 16.05 -1.59 11.79
N TRP A 28 15.76 -1.15 10.57
CA TRP A 28 15.33 -2.06 9.49
C TRP A 28 16.37 -3.10 9.10
N ARG A 29 17.66 -2.77 9.25
CA ARG A 29 18.79 -3.68 8.97
C ARG A 29 19.05 -4.65 10.11
N SER A 30 18.71 -4.30 11.35
CA SER A 30 18.88 -5.18 12.51
C SER A 30 17.72 -6.16 12.70
N LEU A 31 16.55 -5.89 12.11
CA LEU A 31 15.38 -6.77 12.22
C LEU A 31 15.65 -8.17 11.63
N PRO A 32 15.36 -9.25 12.37
CA PRO A 32 15.33 -10.60 11.82
C PRO A 32 14.35 -10.70 10.64
N MET A 33 14.70 -11.51 9.63
CA MET A 33 13.88 -11.66 8.41
C MET A 33 12.43 -12.07 8.69
N HIS A 34 12.19 -12.94 9.66
CA HIS A 34 10.84 -13.38 10.02
C HIS A 34 10.00 -12.25 10.63
N GLU A 35 10.59 -11.40 11.46
CA GLU A 35 9.90 -10.22 12.02
C GLU A 35 9.59 -9.21 10.93
N ARG A 36 10.51 -9.01 9.98
CA ARG A 36 10.28 -8.16 8.82
C ARG A 36 9.10 -8.63 7.98
N PHE A 37 8.97 -9.93 7.73
CA PHE A 37 7.82 -10.50 7.03
C PHE A 37 6.52 -10.39 7.84
N ARG A 38 6.58 -10.57 9.16
CA ARG A 38 5.41 -10.36 10.04
C ARG A 38 4.91 -8.91 9.94
N LEU A 39 5.80 -7.94 10.09
CA LEU A 39 5.47 -6.51 9.97
C LEU A 39 4.91 -6.17 8.59
N LEU A 40 5.49 -6.72 7.52
CA LEU A 40 4.97 -6.53 6.16
C LEU A 40 3.55 -7.09 6.03
N GLY A 41 3.28 -8.28 6.58
CA GLY A 41 1.93 -8.87 6.59
C GLY A 41 0.91 -8.00 7.32
N GLU A 42 1.27 -7.52 8.51
CA GLU A 42 0.44 -6.61 9.33
C GLU A 42 0.16 -5.29 8.61
N LEU A 43 1.18 -4.71 7.97
CA LEU A 43 1.03 -3.51 7.15
C LEU A 43 0.05 -3.72 5.99
N CYS A 44 0.20 -4.82 5.24
CA CYS A 44 -0.71 -5.12 4.13
C CYS A 44 -2.15 -5.36 4.61
N ALA A 45 -2.36 -6.04 5.74
CA ALA A 45 -3.68 -6.24 6.32
C ALA A 45 -4.32 -4.91 6.73
N THR A 46 -3.53 -4.05 7.39
CA THR A 46 -3.99 -2.73 7.86
C THR A 46 -4.35 -1.82 6.68
N ALA A 47 -3.50 -1.78 5.64
CA ALA A 47 -3.78 -1.00 4.43
C ALA A 47 -5.10 -1.42 3.79
N ARG A 48 -5.34 -2.73 3.60
CA ARG A 48 -6.61 -3.24 3.05
C ARG A 48 -7.80 -2.85 3.91
N HIS A 49 -7.68 -2.94 5.24
CA HIS A 49 -8.76 -2.59 6.15
C HIS A 49 -9.11 -1.10 6.07
N LEU A 50 -8.11 -0.21 6.06
CA LEU A 50 -8.32 1.23 5.88
C LEU A 50 -8.97 1.56 4.53
N THR A 51 -8.54 0.90 3.46
CA THR A 51 -9.16 1.06 2.14
C THR A 51 -10.62 0.60 2.14
N GLU A 52 -10.93 -0.54 2.76
CA GLU A 52 -12.30 -1.04 2.89
C GLU A 52 -13.20 -0.04 3.64
N LEU A 53 -12.73 0.49 4.77
CA LEU A 53 -13.47 1.51 5.53
C LEU A 53 -13.74 2.76 4.67
N GLY A 54 -12.75 3.21 3.89
CA GLY A 54 -12.92 4.31 2.94
C GLY A 54 -13.93 4.01 1.83
N ILE A 55 -13.96 2.77 1.32
CA ILE A 55 -14.96 2.31 0.34
C ILE A 55 -16.36 2.33 0.96
N ARG A 56 -16.55 1.73 2.13
CA ARG A 56 -17.85 1.69 2.82
C ARG A 56 -18.36 3.09 3.15
N LYS A 57 -17.47 4.00 3.53
CA LYS A 57 -17.82 5.42 3.76
C LYS A 57 -18.36 6.10 2.50
N ARG A 58 -17.80 5.80 1.33
CA ARG A 58 -18.24 6.37 0.04
C ARG A 58 -19.45 5.66 -0.56
N HIS A 59 -19.63 4.38 -0.25
CA HIS A 59 -20.70 3.53 -0.77
C HIS A 59 -21.46 2.86 0.40
N PRO A 60 -22.23 3.63 1.20
CA PRO A 60 -22.87 3.11 2.42
C PRO A 60 -23.94 2.04 2.16
N LEU A 61 -24.45 1.94 0.92
CA LEU A 61 -25.43 0.94 0.51
C LEU A 61 -24.81 -0.27 -0.20
N ALA A 62 -23.49 -0.26 -0.42
CA ALA A 62 -22.82 -1.39 -1.06
C ALA A 62 -22.81 -2.60 -0.14
N GLY A 63 -23.20 -3.75 -0.67
CA GLY A 63 -23.05 -5.04 -0.01
C GLY A 63 -21.59 -5.49 0.02
N ASP A 64 -21.29 -6.53 0.80
CA ASP A 64 -19.91 -6.99 1.01
C ASP A 64 -19.21 -7.46 -0.29
N ASP A 65 -19.95 -8.05 -1.23
CA ASP A 65 -19.39 -8.44 -2.53
C ASP A 65 -18.99 -7.24 -3.39
N GLU A 66 -19.82 -6.20 -3.40
CA GLU A 66 -19.48 -4.96 -4.12
C GLU A 66 -18.27 -4.28 -3.47
N VAL A 67 -18.24 -4.21 -2.14
CA VAL A 67 -17.09 -3.67 -1.38
C VAL A 67 -15.82 -4.44 -1.71
N ARG A 68 -15.88 -5.78 -1.79
CA ARG A 68 -14.75 -6.63 -2.17
C ARG A 68 -14.28 -6.36 -3.59
N MET A 69 -15.17 -6.19 -4.56
CA MET A 69 -14.80 -5.85 -5.94
C MET A 69 -14.15 -4.47 -6.03
N ARG A 70 -14.73 -3.48 -5.35
CA ARG A 70 -14.14 -2.13 -5.26
C ARG A 70 -12.77 -2.16 -4.61
N LEU A 71 -12.56 -2.99 -3.58
CA LEU A 71 -11.26 -3.18 -2.96
C LEU A 71 -10.27 -3.82 -3.94
N PHE A 72 -10.65 -4.87 -4.67
CA PHE A 72 -9.75 -5.50 -5.65
C PHE A 72 -9.35 -4.56 -6.79
N ALA A 73 -10.27 -3.69 -7.20
CA ALA A 73 -10.02 -2.69 -8.22
C ALA A 73 -8.99 -1.63 -7.82
N THR A 74 -8.60 -1.52 -6.53
CA THR A 74 -7.52 -0.59 -6.12
C THR A 74 -6.11 -1.11 -6.42
N TRP A 75 -5.94 -2.40 -6.71
CA TRP A 75 -4.63 -3.01 -6.96
C TRP A 75 -4.57 -3.78 -8.29
N LEU A 76 -5.71 -4.21 -8.83
CA LEU A 76 -5.79 -4.93 -10.09
C LEU A 76 -6.17 -3.95 -11.21
N ASP A 77 -5.53 -4.13 -12.37
CA ASP A 77 -5.91 -3.40 -13.56
C ASP A 77 -7.31 -3.81 -14.05
N ARG A 78 -7.96 -2.92 -14.81
CA ARG A 78 -9.31 -3.13 -15.35
C ARG A 78 -9.42 -4.42 -16.16
N ALA A 79 -8.42 -4.75 -16.98
CA ALA A 79 -8.48 -5.95 -17.81
C ALA A 79 -8.45 -7.23 -16.94
N THR A 80 -7.65 -7.23 -15.87
CA THR A 80 -7.65 -8.32 -14.88
C THR A 80 -8.97 -8.42 -14.12
N MET A 81 -9.56 -7.29 -13.70
CA MET A 81 -10.86 -7.28 -13.02
C MET A 81 -11.97 -7.89 -13.89
N ILE A 82 -12.07 -7.48 -15.15
CA ILE A 82 -13.07 -8.01 -16.09
C ILE A 82 -12.82 -9.49 -16.37
N ARG A 83 -11.57 -9.86 -16.65
CA ARG A 83 -11.22 -11.24 -17.03
C ARG A 83 -11.45 -12.26 -15.91
N VAL A 84 -11.14 -11.89 -14.66
CA VAL A 84 -11.18 -12.83 -13.53
C VAL A 84 -12.50 -12.75 -12.77
N TYR A 85 -13.07 -11.55 -12.64
CA TYR A 85 -14.25 -11.31 -11.79
C TYR A 85 -15.49 -10.87 -12.57
N GLY A 86 -15.38 -10.62 -13.87
CA GLY A 86 -16.51 -10.11 -14.67
C GLY A 86 -17.01 -8.73 -14.23
N TRP A 87 -16.18 -7.97 -13.51
CA TRP A 87 -16.56 -6.70 -12.90
C TRP A 87 -15.79 -5.55 -13.55
N ASP A 88 -16.49 -4.55 -14.10
CA ASP A 88 -15.86 -3.40 -14.73
C ASP A 88 -15.77 -2.20 -13.77
N PRO A 89 -14.56 -1.82 -13.32
CA PRO A 89 -14.40 -0.67 -12.45
C PRO A 89 -14.80 0.68 -13.06
N ALA A 90 -14.86 0.79 -14.38
CA ALA A 90 -15.30 2.01 -15.06
C ALA A 90 -16.82 2.22 -14.97
N GLU A 91 -17.59 1.13 -14.96
CA GLU A 91 -19.06 1.16 -14.85
C GLU A 91 -19.51 1.41 -13.41
N HIS A 92 -18.76 0.89 -12.46
CA HIS A 92 -19.08 0.97 -11.03
C HIS A 92 -18.39 2.13 -10.30
N GLY A 93 -17.53 2.88 -10.99
CA GLY A 93 -16.76 3.99 -10.48
C GLY A 93 -15.65 3.54 -9.53
N ILE A 94 -14.39 3.63 -9.97
CA ILE A 94 -13.31 3.92 -9.05
C ILE A 94 -13.13 5.43 -9.04
N ALA A 95 -13.44 6.04 -7.90
CA ALA A 95 -12.99 7.37 -7.45
C ALA A 95 -13.95 8.57 -7.69
N PRO A 96 -13.86 9.65 -6.87
CA PRO A 96 -12.74 9.99 -5.97
C PRO A 96 -12.63 9.16 -4.67
#